data_AF-A0A6J8BK73-F1
#
_entry.id   AF-A0A6J8BK73-F1
#
_cell.length_a   1.000
_cell.length_b   1.000
_cell.length_c   1.000
_cell.angle_alpha   90.00
_cell.angle_beta   90.00
_cell.angle_gamma   90.00
#
_symmetry.space_group_name_H-M   'P 1'
#
loop_
_entity.id
_entity.type
_entity.pdbx_description
1 polymer ?
#
loop_
_entity_poly.entity_id
_entity_poly.type
_entity_poly.pdbx_seq_one_letter_code
_entity_poly.pdbx_strand_id
1 'polypeptide(L)'
;MEVKENSSYLNTLEMASDIICIQEHWLYEFQKQVLGHVLPNMDMHIRCSDTNEEIDNFKLPRGKGGVAIAWKNHLTPSVQEIQSGNNRIIAVELKSPFNICIICVYMPTNNSGDSYLEYTECLDIISSIFSTYSATHRIILAGDFNGTLKPPRKYNKHDRLLQAFVLEMSLKQSYTDKSTFFHHSGLSCSQIDYILDNTTSSIISSYKTHDRCPSNSSSHVPVKSKSM
;
A
#
# COMPACT_ATOMS: atom_id res chain seq x y z
N MET A 1 -1.33 9.27 1.84
CA MET A 1 -2.46 9.93 2.53
C MET A 1 -1.95 10.59 3.81
N GLU A 2 -2.02 11.92 3.90
CA GLU A 2 -1.60 12.63 5.10
C GLU A 2 -2.57 12.36 6.27
N VAL A 3 -2.10 11.60 7.27
CA VAL A 3 -2.95 11.04 8.33
C VAL A 3 -3.61 12.11 9.19
N LYS A 4 -2.88 13.18 9.51
CA LYS A 4 -3.37 14.26 10.38
C LYS A 4 -4.59 14.96 9.78
N GLU A 5 -4.60 15.15 8.46
CA GLU A 5 -5.69 15.81 7.74
C GLU A 5 -6.86 14.86 7.41
N ASN A 6 -6.62 13.55 7.43
CA ASN A 6 -7.60 12.53 7.02
C ASN A 6 -8.20 11.73 8.17
N SER A 7 -8.05 12.17 9.43
CA SER A 7 -8.46 11.41 10.61
C SER A 7 -9.94 10.98 10.58
N SER A 8 -10.87 11.89 10.28
CA SER A 8 -12.30 11.57 10.17
C SER A 8 -12.61 10.56 9.06
N TYR A 9 -11.86 10.60 7.95
CA TYR A 9 -12.05 9.67 6.86
C TYR A 9 -11.46 8.29 7.19
N LEU A 10 -10.30 8.27 7.85
CA LEU A 10 -9.68 7.05 8.37
C LEU A 10 -10.59 6.32 9.36
N ASN A 11 -11.30 7.03 10.25
CA ASN A 11 -12.34 6.43 11.11
C ASN A 11 -13.44 5.73 10.31
N THR A 12 -13.84 6.30 9.17
CA THR A 12 -14.86 5.69 8.31
C THR A 12 -14.33 4.40 7.67
N LEU A 13 -13.06 4.39 7.26
CA LEU A 13 -12.41 3.18 6.75
C LEU A 13 -12.23 2.13 7.85
N GLU A 14 -11.87 2.56 9.07
CA GLU A 14 -11.72 1.71 10.25
C GLU A 14 -13.01 0.92 10.52
N MET A 15 -14.17 1.58 10.52
CA MET A 15 -15.46 0.92 10.76
C MET A 15 -15.83 -0.10 9.69
N ALA A 16 -15.30 0.04 8.47
CA ALA A 16 -15.73 -0.72 7.32
C ALA A 16 -14.76 -1.84 6.88
N SER A 17 -13.59 -1.94 7.51
CA SER A 17 -12.50 -2.80 7.06
C SER A 17 -11.84 -3.54 8.22
N ASP A 18 -11.46 -4.80 7.98
CA ASP A 18 -10.71 -5.60 8.94
C ASP A 18 -9.21 -5.31 8.89
N ILE A 19 -8.70 -4.99 7.70
CA ILE A 19 -7.30 -4.67 7.43
C ILE A 19 -7.24 -3.43 6.52
N ILE A 20 -6.31 -2.52 6.80
CA ILE A 20 -6.09 -1.29 6.05
C ILE A 20 -4.60 -1.16 5.75
N CYS A 21 -4.26 -1.04 4.47
CA CYS A 21 -2.92 -0.68 3.99
C CYS A 21 -2.88 0.84 3.74
N ILE A 22 -1.99 1.55 4.41
CA ILE A 22 -1.86 3.02 4.33
C ILE A 22 -0.51 3.35 3.73
N GLN A 23 -0.50 4.16 2.67
CA GLN A 23 0.71 4.67 2.03
C GLN A 23 0.82 6.18 2.24
N GLU A 24 2.04 6.67 2.21
CA GLU A 24 2.41 8.06 2.43
C GLU A 24 1.71 8.64 3.66
N HIS A 25 1.93 8.06 4.84
CA HIS A 25 1.32 8.58 6.07
C HIS A 25 1.96 9.91 6.53
N TRP A 26 3.15 10.24 6.02
CA TRP A 26 3.90 11.50 6.24
C TRP A 26 4.24 11.79 7.72
N LEU A 27 4.32 10.74 8.55
CA LEU A 27 4.68 10.86 9.97
C LEU A 27 6.17 10.59 10.13
N TYR A 28 6.80 11.33 11.05
CA TYR A 28 8.09 10.93 11.59
C TYR A 28 7.98 9.71 12.49
N GLU A 29 9.09 9.01 12.70
CA GLU A 29 9.18 7.88 13.63
C GLU A 29 8.64 8.23 15.03
N PHE A 30 8.99 9.40 15.58
CA PHE A 30 8.50 9.85 16.89
C PHE A 30 6.99 10.19 16.89
N GLN A 31 6.39 10.36 15.72
CA GLN A 31 4.96 10.67 15.54
C GLN A 31 4.13 9.43 15.21
N LYS A 32 4.70 8.22 15.07
CA LYS A 32 3.95 7.03 14.66
C LYS A 32 2.73 6.72 15.53
N GLN A 33 2.78 7.09 16.82
CA GLN A 33 1.67 6.95 17.76
C GLN A 33 0.41 7.74 17.36
N VAL A 34 0.55 8.76 16.50
CA VAL A 34 -0.60 9.51 15.94
C VAL A 34 -1.54 8.57 15.18
N LEU A 35 -1.01 7.59 14.44
CA LEU A 35 -1.85 6.62 13.73
C LEU A 35 -2.69 5.77 14.69
N GLY A 36 -2.11 5.34 15.83
CA GLY A 36 -2.85 4.60 16.86
C GLY A 36 -3.98 5.42 17.50
N HIS A 37 -3.80 6.72 17.67
CA HIS A 37 -4.88 7.59 18.15
C HIS A 37 -5.98 7.80 17.10
N VAL A 38 -5.63 7.80 15.82
CA VAL A 38 -6.59 7.93 14.70
C VAL A 38 -7.32 6.61 14.43
N LEU A 39 -6.70 5.46 14.66
CA LEU A 39 -7.30 4.14 14.46
C LEU A 39 -7.27 3.34 15.77
N PRO A 40 -8.05 3.73 16.78
CA PRO A 40 -7.91 3.21 18.15
C PRO A 40 -8.32 1.74 18.30
N ASN A 41 -9.08 1.18 17.35
CA ASN A 41 -9.52 -0.22 17.36
C ASN A 41 -8.69 -1.10 16.40
N MET A 42 -7.52 -0.61 15.99
CA MET A 42 -6.59 -1.35 15.14
C MET A 42 -5.19 -1.40 15.74
N ASP A 43 -4.60 -2.58 15.70
CA ASP A 43 -3.18 -2.80 15.88
C ASP A 43 -2.49 -2.65 14.52
N MET A 44 -1.21 -2.30 14.51
CA MET A 44 -0.52 -1.96 13.26
C MET A 44 0.99 -2.10 13.30
N HIS A 45 1.57 -2.33 12.12
CA HIS A 45 2.98 -2.10 11.83
C HIS A 45 3.13 -0.83 10.99
N ILE A 46 4.11 0.00 11.33
CA ILE A 46 4.39 1.30 10.68
C ILE A 46 5.89 1.36 10.35
N ARG A 47 6.22 1.83 9.15
CA ARG A 47 7.59 2.15 8.72
C ARG A 47 7.63 3.59 8.22
N CYS A 48 8.40 4.42 8.91
CA CYS A 48 8.65 5.80 8.52
C CYS A 48 9.93 5.86 7.66
N SER A 49 10.00 6.73 6.65
CA SER A 49 11.19 6.80 5.76
C SER A 49 12.31 7.70 6.28
N ASP A 50 12.13 8.31 7.46
CA ASP A 50 12.96 9.39 8.01
C ASP A 50 13.70 9.00 9.30
N THR A 51 13.84 7.71 9.58
CA THR A 51 14.45 7.18 10.81
C THR A 51 15.88 7.65 11.08
N ASN A 52 16.57 8.22 10.09
CA ASN A 52 17.95 8.72 10.20
C ASN A 52 18.14 10.18 9.77
N GLU A 53 17.06 10.96 9.59
CA GLU A 53 17.17 12.35 9.13
C GLU A 53 16.98 13.36 10.27
N GLU A 54 17.81 14.39 10.31
CA GLU A 54 17.66 15.51 11.23
C GLU A 54 16.39 16.31 10.89
N ILE A 55 15.65 16.71 11.91
CA ILE A 55 14.48 17.59 11.75
C ILE A 55 14.97 18.96 11.30
N ASP A 56 14.67 19.33 10.05
CA ASP A 56 14.91 20.67 9.53
C ASP A 56 13.95 21.67 10.21
N ASN A 57 14.47 22.40 11.22
CA ASN A 57 13.71 23.39 11.98
C ASN A 57 13.21 24.58 11.13
N PHE A 58 13.65 24.72 9.88
CA PHE A 58 13.24 25.80 8.98
C PHE A 58 12.07 25.41 8.06
N LYS A 59 11.62 24.15 8.09
CA LYS A 59 10.46 23.67 7.33
C LYS A 59 9.36 23.21 8.29
N LEU A 60 8.12 23.23 7.81
CA LEU A 60 7.03 22.58 8.52
C LEU A 60 7.42 21.11 8.75
N PRO A 61 7.37 20.60 9.99
CA PRO A 61 7.80 19.24 10.28
C PRO A 61 6.82 18.26 9.64
N ARG A 62 7.22 17.72 8.50
CA ARG A 62 6.53 16.67 7.75
C ARG A 62 7.52 15.55 7.49
N GLY A 63 7.15 14.31 7.82
CA GLY A 63 7.97 13.15 7.52
C GLY A 63 8.11 12.94 6.02
N LYS A 64 8.74 11.84 5.60
CA LYS A 64 8.88 11.49 4.18
C LYS A 64 8.15 10.20 3.86
N GLY A 65 7.04 10.27 3.11
CA GLY A 65 6.30 9.08 2.68
C GLY A 65 5.86 8.20 3.86
N GLY A 66 6.30 6.93 3.85
CA GLY A 66 6.03 5.94 4.89
C GLY A 66 4.83 5.03 4.58
N VAL A 67 4.81 3.85 5.18
CA VAL A 67 3.77 2.83 4.98
C VAL A 67 3.31 2.23 6.31
N ALA A 68 2.05 1.79 6.35
CA ALA A 68 1.50 1.06 7.49
C ALA A 68 0.53 -0.03 7.05
N ILE A 69 0.51 -1.14 7.81
CA ILE A 69 -0.56 -2.14 7.76
C ILE A 69 -1.23 -2.11 9.12
N ALA A 70 -2.53 -1.81 9.14
CA ALA A 70 -3.37 -1.85 10.33
C ALA A 70 -4.41 -2.96 10.20
N TRP A 71 -4.73 -3.62 11.31
CA TRP A 71 -5.74 -4.67 11.38
C TRP A 71 -6.56 -4.54 12.67
N LYS A 72 -7.80 -5.02 12.66
CA LYS A 72 -8.64 -5.01 13.86
C LYS A 72 -7.99 -5.74 15.02
N ASN A 73 -8.07 -5.19 16.23
CA ASN A 73 -7.44 -5.74 17.44
C ASN A 73 -7.76 -7.22 17.70
N HIS A 74 -8.96 -7.68 17.31
CA HIS A 74 -9.34 -9.09 17.47
C HIS A 74 -8.55 -10.05 16.57
N LEU A 75 -7.90 -9.55 15.51
CA LEU A 75 -7.03 -10.31 14.60
C LEU A 75 -5.58 -10.41 15.10
N THR A 76 -5.18 -9.60 16.08
CA THR A 76 -3.79 -9.53 16.57
C THR A 76 -3.18 -10.87 16.95
N PRO A 77 -3.89 -11.81 17.61
CA PRO A 77 -3.34 -13.13 17.88
C PRO A 77 -2.95 -13.94 16.63
N SER A 78 -3.53 -13.61 15.47
CA SER A 78 -3.31 -14.26 14.19
C SER A 78 -2.31 -13.52 13.30
N VAL A 79 -1.88 -12.31 13.66
CA VAL A 79 -0.99 -11.49 12.83
C VAL A 79 0.45 -11.57 13.32
N GLN A 80 1.38 -11.79 12.39
CA GLN A 80 2.81 -11.74 12.67
C GLN A 80 3.52 -10.92 11.59
N GLU A 81 4.41 -10.01 11.99
CA GLU A 81 5.23 -9.28 11.04
C GLU A 81 6.22 -10.22 10.34
N ILE A 82 6.27 -10.14 9.01
CA ILE A 82 7.36 -10.72 8.23
C ILE A 82 8.51 -9.73 8.28
N GLN A 83 9.65 -10.13 8.88
CA GLN A 83 10.86 -9.31 8.98
C GLN A 83 11.61 -9.23 7.63
N SER A 84 10.89 -8.80 6.60
CA SER A 84 11.39 -8.53 5.25
C SER A 84 10.65 -7.31 4.73
N GLY A 85 11.37 -6.38 4.12
CA GLY A 85 10.81 -5.11 3.68
C GLY A 85 11.80 -3.96 3.83
N ASN A 86 11.28 -2.76 3.61
CA ASN A 86 11.99 -1.50 3.77
C ASN A 86 10.97 -0.40 4.13
N ASN A 87 11.38 0.87 4.07
CA ASN A 87 10.48 1.99 4.42
C ASN A 87 9.30 2.20 3.43
N ARG A 88 9.23 1.39 2.37
CA ARG A 88 8.16 1.38 1.35
C ARG A 88 7.37 0.08 1.31
N ILE A 89 7.82 -0.96 2.01
CA ILE A 89 7.25 -2.31 1.96
C ILE A 89 7.13 -2.87 3.37
N ILE A 90 5.91 -3.18 3.79
CA ILE A 90 5.63 -3.96 5.01
C ILE A 90 4.92 -5.24 4.58
N ALA A 91 5.26 -6.35 5.21
CA ALA A 91 4.56 -7.61 5.05
C ALA A 91 4.13 -8.19 6.39
N VAL A 92 2.94 -8.75 6.45
CA VAL A 92 2.43 -9.49 7.61
C VAL A 92 1.88 -10.84 7.17
N GLU A 93 2.08 -11.84 8.01
CA GLU A 93 1.39 -13.12 7.93
C GLU A 93 0.12 -13.04 8.77
N LEU A 94 -1.01 -13.44 8.19
CA LEU A 94 -2.27 -13.68 8.88
C LEU A 94 -2.57 -15.18 8.88
N LYS A 95 -2.67 -15.76 10.08
CA LYS A 95 -2.94 -17.19 10.31
C LYS A 95 -4.43 -17.43 10.54
N SER A 96 -5.19 -17.82 9.50
CA SER A 96 -6.58 -18.29 9.65
C SER A 96 -7.20 -18.84 8.34
N PRO A 97 -7.95 -19.95 8.36
CA PRO A 97 -7.47 -21.34 8.27
C PRO A 97 -6.43 -21.64 7.17
N PHE A 98 -6.15 -20.69 6.28
CA PHE A 98 -5.02 -20.71 5.36
C PHE A 98 -4.06 -19.57 5.74
N ASN A 99 -2.76 -19.75 5.54
CA ASN A 99 -1.83 -18.66 5.78
C ASN A 99 -1.95 -17.63 4.64
N ILE A 100 -2.13 -16.37 5.00
CA ILE A 100 -2.20 -15.25 4.06
C ILE A 100 -1.03 -14.33 4.33
N CYS A 101 -0.25 -14.01 3.31
CA CYS A 101 0.79 -12.98 3.37
C CYS A 101 0.24 -11.71 2.73
N ILE A 102 0.10 -10.65 3.51
CA ILE A 102 -0.37 -9.34 3.06
C ILE A 102 0.83 -8.41 2.98
N ILE A 103 1.09 -7.87 1.80
CA ILE A 103 2.21 -6.98 1.51
C ILE A 103 1.66 -5.61 1.15
N CYS A 104 1.95 -4.60 1.97
CA CYS A 104 1.63 -3.20 1.70
C CYS A 104 2.81 -2.53 1.02
N VAL A 105 2.57 -1.89 -0.13
CA VAL A 105 3.61 -1.25 -0.94
C VAL A 105 3.34 0.24 -1.19
N TYR A 106 4.41 1.03 -1.21
CA TYR A 106 4.45 2.40 -1.71
C TYR A 106 5.65 2.58 -2.65
N MET A 107 5.45 2.24 -3.91
CA MET A 107 6.52 2.18 -4.90
C MET A 107 7.04 3.58 -5.27
N PRO A 108 8.32 3.72 -5.65
CA PRO A 108 8.88 5.01 -6.08
C PRO A 108 8.15 5.62 -7.28
N THR A 109 8.03 6.95 -7.29
CA THR A 109 7.51 7.71 -8.46
C THR A 109 8.61 7.90 -9.50
N ASN A 110 8.25 8.09 -10.77
CA ASN A 110 9.20 8.32 -11.88
C ASN A 110 9.79 9.75 -11.92
N ASN A 111 9.95 10.40 -10.75
CA ASN A 111 10.29 11.83 -10.64
C ASN A 111 11.74 12.08 -10.19
N SER A 112 12.50 11.04 -9.85
CA SER A 112 13.93 11.14 -9.47
C SER A 112 14.85 10.46 -10.48
N GLY A 113 16.12 10.87 -10.51
CA GLY A 113 17.15 10.27 -11.38
C GLY A 113 17.35 8.77 -11.13
N ASP A 114 17.24 8.34 -9.87
CA ASP A 114 17.45 6.96 -9.44
C ASP A 114 16.15 6.15 -9.31
N SER A 115 15.00 6.74 -9.69
CA SER A 115 13.67 6.13 -9.55
C SER A 115 13.55 4.75 -10.21
N TYR A 116 14.32 4.46 -11.26
CA TYR A 116 14.33 3.14 -11.89
C TYR A 116 14.99 2.08 -11.00
N LEU A 117 16.13 2.42 -10.40
CA LEU A 117 16.87 1.51 -9.52
C LEU A 117 16.06 1.24 -8.25
N GLU A 118 15.58 2.30 -7.58
CA GLU A 118 14.75 2.17 -6.37
C GLU A 118 13.50 1.30 -6.62
N TYR A 119 12.87 1.46 -7.79
CA TYR A 119 11.69 0.68 -8.14
C TYR A 119 12.03 -0.80 -8.34
N THR A 120 13.18 -1.08 -8.97
CA THR A 120 13.66 -2.45 -9.19
C THR A 120 14.01 -3.11 -7.86
N GLU A 121 14.71 -2.42 -6.96
CA GLU A 121 15.02 -2.90 -5.61
C GLU A 121 13.76 -3.24 -4.82
N CYS A 122 12.70 -2.41 -4.93
CA CYS A 122 11.42 -2.71 -4.31
C CYS A 122 10.79 -3.99 -4.89
N LEU A 123 10.82 -4.18 -6.22
CA LEU A 123 10.34 -5.42 -6.84
C LEU A 123 11.17 -6.63 -6.39
N ASP A 124 12.49 -6.52 -6.27
CA ASP A 124 13.37 -7.61 -5.81
C ASP A 124 13.05 -8.05 -4.37
N ILE A 125 12.78 -7.09 -3.48
CA ILE A 125 12.32 -7.37 -2.11
C ILE A 125 10.99 -8.14 -2.15
N ILE A 126 10.04 -7.69 -2.95
CA ILE A 126 8.73 -8.37 -3.08
C ILE A 126 8.93 -9.77 -3.67
N SER A 127 9.77 -9.94 -4.68
CA SER A 127 10.13 -11.24 -5.28
C SER A 127 10.75 -12.20 -4.24
N SER A 128 11.59 -11.68 -3.35
CA SER A 128 12.18 -12.46 -2.25
C SER A 128 11.12 -12.96 -1.26
N ILE A 129 10.18 -12.09 -0.87
CA ILE A 129 9.02 -12.47 -0.05
C ILE A 129 8.19 -13.52 -0.80
N PHE A 130 7.93 -13.31 -2.09
CA PHE A 130 7.14 -14.22 -2.89
C PHE A 130 7.79 -15.62 -2.97
N SER A 131 9.09 -15.68 -3.25
CA SER A 131 9.86 -16.92 -3.30
C SER A 131 9.84 -17.67 -1.97
N THR A 132 9.82 -16.93 -0.86
CA THR A 132 9.81 -17.52 0.50
C THR A 132 8.43 -18.06 0.89
N TYR A 133 7.35 -17.34 0.57
CA TYR A 133 6.03 -17.59 1.15
C TYR A 133 5.03 -18.21 0.17
N SER A 134 5.19 -18.08 -1.15
CA SER A 134 4.16 -18.49 -2.14
C SER A 134 3.80 -19.97 -2.14
N ALA A 135 4.70 -20.85 -1.66
CA ALA A 135 4.42 -22.28 -1.55
C ALA A 135 3.46 -22.63 -0.40
N THR A 136 3.42 -21.81 0.65
CA THR A 136 2.68 -22.09 1.89
C THR A 136 1.61 -21.05 2.20
N HIS A 137 1.69 -19.89 1.55
CA HIS A 137 0.82 -18.75 1.78
C HIS A 137 0.13 -18.34 0.49
N ARG A 138 -1.09 -17.85 0.66
CA ARG A 138 -1.71 -17.02 -0.36
C ARG A 138 -1.20 -15.60 -0.21
N ILE A 139 -0.77 -14.97 -1.29
CA ILE A 139 -0.14 -13.65 -1.25
C ILE A 139 -1.11 -12.61 -1.79
N ILE A 140 -1.28 -11.53 -1.02
CA ILE A 140 -2.02 -10.33 -1.40
C ILE A 140 -1.05 -9.15 -1.35
N LEU A 141 -0.88 -8.45 -2.47
CA LEU A 141 -0.16 -7.18 -2.52
C LEU A 141 -1.19 -6.06 -2.59
N ALA A 142 -1.01 -5.00 -1.82
CA ALA A 142 -1.90 -3.85 -1.82
C ALA A 142 -1.15 -2.54 -1.63
N GLY A 143 -1.57 -1.49 -2.33
CA GLY A 143 -1.05 -0.14 -2.12
C GLY A 143 -0.85 0.63 -3.41
N ASP A 144 0.00 1.65 -3.34
CA ASP A 144 0.34 2.52 -4.46
C ASP A 144 1.58 1.97 -5.18
N PHE A 145 1.37 1.52 -6.41
CA PHE A 145 2.42 0.96 -7.24
C PHE A 145 3.13 2.01 -8.10
N ASN A 146 2.66 3.25 -8.16
CA ASN A 146 3.21 4.32 -8.99
C ASN A 146 3.49 3.93 -10.47
N GLY A 147 2.82 2.89 -10.94
CA GLY A 147 2.90 2.35 -12.29
C GLY A 147 1.52 1.84 -12.71
N THR A 148 1.28 1.74 -14.02
CA THR A 148 0.00 1.24 -14.54
C THR A 148 0.12 -0.13 -15.18
N LEU A 149 -0.90 -0.96 -14.91
CA LEU A 149 -1.13 -2.25 -15.57
C LEU A 149 -1.93 -2.12 -16.87
N LYS A 150 -2.46 -0.93 -17.16
CA LYS A 150 -3.04 -0.63 -18.49
C LYS A 150 -1.91 -0.62 -19.54
N PRO A 151 -2.22 -0.86 -20.83
CA PRO A 151 -1.22 -0.88 -21.88
C PRO A 151 -0.22 0.27 -21.73
N PRO A 152 1.09 -0.02 -21.69
CA PRO A 152 2.08 0.91 -21.19
C PRO A 152 2.08 2.17 -22.04
N ARG A 153 2.09 3.32 -21.38
CA ARG A 153 2.38 4.58 -22.08
C ARG A 153 3.77 4.43 -22.68
N LYS A 154 3.95 4.81 -23.95
CA LYS A 154 5.12 4.50 -24.80
C LYS A 154 6.51 4.78 -24.20
N TYR A 155 6.61 5.45 -23.03
CA TYR A 155 7.85 5.88 -22.39
C TYR A 155 7.96 5.63 -20.86
N ASN A 156 6.94 5.10 -20.16
CA ASN A 156 7.07 4.90 -18.72
C ASN A 156 7.77 3.56 -18.40
N LYS A 157 8.92 3.63 -17.71
CA LYS A 157 9.72 2.47 -17.35
C LYS A 157 9.08 1.64 -16.22
N HIS A 158 8.47 2.30 -15.23
CA HIS A 158 7.77 1.66 -14.11
C HIS A 158 6.57 0.84 -14.60
N ASP A 159 5.79 1.37 -15.55
CA ASP A 159 4.68 0.64 -16.17
C ASP A 159 5.16 -0.72 -16.76
N ARG A 160 6.30 -0.73 -17.45
CA ARG A 160 6.89 -1.96 -18.02
C ARG A 160 7.41 -2.93 -16.97
N LEU A 161 8.13 -2.43 -15.97
CA LEU A 161 8.64 -3.25 -14.87
C LEU A 161 7.49 -3.92 -14.10
N LEU A 162 6.46 -3.14 -13.77
CA LEU A 162 5.29 -3.64 -13.05
C LEU A 162 4.54 -4.70 -13.84
N GLN A 163 4.31 -4.48 -15.15
CA GLN A 163 3.63 -5.45 -16.00
C GLN A 163 4.41 -6.76 -16.14
N ALA A 164 5.74 -6.67 -16.31
CA ALA A 164 6.60 -7.84 -16.35
C ALA A 164 6.55 -8.62 -15.02
N PHE A 165 6.67 -7.91 -13.90
CA PHE A 165 6.59 -8.51 -12.56
C PHE A 165 5.24 -9.19 -12.29
N VAL A 166 4.12 -8.54 -12.63
CA VAL A 166 2.78 -9.13 -12.46
C VAL A 166 2.62 -10.40 -13.28
N LEU A 167 3.14 -10.42 -14.51
CA LEU A 167 3.13 -11.61 -15.36
C LEU A 167 4.00 -12.73 -14.78
N GLU A 168 5.23 -12.41 -14.37
CA GLU A 168 6.21 -13.36 -13.83
C GLU A 168 5.69 -14.04 -12.55
N MET A 169 5.12 -13.24 -11.64
CA MET A 169 4.59 -13.74 -10.36
C MET A 169 3.18 -14.33 -10.48
N SER A 170 2.63 -14.42 -11.71
CA SER A 170 1.26 -14.89 -11.97
C SER A 170 0.20 -14.17 -11.11
N LEU A 171 0.40 -12.87 -10.91
CA LEU A 171 -0.49 -12.04 -10.12
C LEU A 171 -1.75 -11.69 -10.92
N LYS A 172 -2.90 -11.87 -10.29
CA LYS A 172 -4.19 -11.44 -10.80
C LYS A 172 -4.46 -10.02 -10.34
N GLN A 173 -4.89 -9.21 -11.28
CA GLN A 173 -5.31 -7.84 -11.01
C GLN A 173 -6.81 -7.78 -10.72
N SER A 174 -7.14 -7.03 -9.69
CA SER A 174 -8.45 -6.42 -9.49
C SER A 174 -8.70 -5.33 -10.51
N TYR A 175 -9.46 -5.63 -11.56
CA TYR A 175 -9.87 -4.57 -12.46
C TYR A 175 -10.90 -3.67 -11.81
N THR A 176 -10.62 -2.37 -11.85
CA THR A 176 -11.58 -1.31 -11.56
C THR A 176 -11.60 -0.41 -12.80
N ASP A 177 -12.78 0.02 -13.21
CA ASP A 177 -12.97 0.95 -14.31
C ASP A 177 -12.60 2.41 -13.92
N LYS A 178 -12.38 2.66 -12.64
CA LYS A 178 -12.14 3.99 -12.08
C LYS A 178 -10.66 4.27 -11.85
N SER A 179 -10.28 5.52 -12.05
CA SER A 179 -8.97 6.04 -11.62
C SER A 179 -8.88 6.09 -10.11
N THR A 180 -7.70 5.78 -9.58
CA THR A 180 -7.41 5.80 -8.14
C THR A 180 -6.61 7.04 -7.74
N PHE A 181 -5.91 7.66 -8.68
CA PHE A 181 -5.17 8.90 -8.51
C PHE A 181 -5.74 10.02 -9.38
N PHE A 182 -5.82 11.21 -8.80
CA PHE A 182 -6.25 12.45 -9.43
C PHE A 182 -5.21 13.53 -9.18
N HIS A 183 -4.53 13.96 -10.23
CA HIS A 183 -3.53 15.01 -10.12
C HIS A 183 -4.19 16.31 -9.62
N HIS A 184 -3.48 17.08 -8.79
CA HIS A 184 -4.01 18.30 -8.18
C HIS A 184 -4.47 19.36 -9.20
N SER A 185 -3.92 19.33 -10.42
CA SER A 185 -4.36 20.19 -11.52
C SER A 185 -5.73 19.82 -12.09
N GLY A 186 -6.25 18.64 -11.77
CA GLY A 186 -7.49 18.09 -12.33
C GLY A 186 -7.38 17.61 -13.78
N LEU A 187 -6.21 17.76 -14.40
CA LEU A 187 -6.00 17.49 -15.84
C LEU A 187 -5.64 16.03 -16.15
N SER A 188 -5.25 15.26 -15.15
CA SER A 188 -4.87 13.87 -15.33
C SER A 188 -5.35 13.01 -14.18
N CYS A 189 -5.77 11.79 -14.53
CA CYS A 189 -6.10 10.75 -13.59
C CYS A 189 -5.48 9.44 -14.05
N SER A 190 -5.14 8.58 -13.11
CA SER A 190 -4.55 7.27 -13.40
C SER A 190 -5.02 6.24 -12.40
N GLN A 191 -4.92 4.98 -12.79
CA GLN A 191 -5.03 3.86 -11.87
C GLN A 191 -3.61 3.40 -11.57
N ILE A 192 -3.18 3.60 -10.33
CA ILE A 192 -1.85 3.23 -9.83
C ILE A 192 -1.91 2.52 -8.48
N ASP A 193 -3.09 2.52 -7.85
CA ASP A 193 -3.34 1.82 -6.61
C ASP A 193 -4.04 0.49 -6.92
N TYR A 194 -3.48 -0.61 -6.43
CA TYR A 194 -3.96 -1.95 -6.74
C TYR A 194 -4.06 -2.81 -5.50
N ILE A 195 -4.95 -3.79 -5.59
CA ILE A 195 -4.87 -5.02 -4.82
C ILE A 195 -4.56 -6.11 -5.86
N LEU A 196 -3.55 -6.94 -5.61
CA LEU A 196 -3.12 -8.01 -6.50
C LEU A 196 -3.02 -9.29 -5.67
N ASP A 197 -3.37 -10.44 -6.25
CA ASP A 197 -3.28 -11.72 -5.56
C ASP A 197 -2.73 -12.83 -6.46
N ASN A 198 -2.07 -13.82 -5.87
CA ASN A 198 -1.49 -14.96 -6.62
C ASN A 198 -2.39 -16.20 -6.63
N THR A 199 -3.66 -16.09 -6.28
CA THR A 199 -4.49 -17.25 -5.96
C THR A 199 -5.27 -17.78 -7.15
N THR A 200 -5.24 -19.10 -7.36
CA THR A 200 -5.96 -19.77 -8.45
C THR A 200 -7.47 -19.66 -8.25
N SER A 201 -7.95 -19.87 -7.02
CA SER A 201 -9.28 -19.48 -6.54
C SER A 201 -9.15 -18.14 -5.82
N SER A 202 -9.66 -17.06 -6.42
CA SER A 202 -9.59 -15.73 -5.83
C SER A 202 -10.18 -15.75 -4.42
N ILE A 203 -9.34 -15.54 -3.39
CA ILE A 203 -9.86 -15.29 -2.02
C ILE A 203 -10.79 -14.09 -2.06
N ILE A 204 -10.53 -13.17 -2.98
CA ILE A 204 -11.21 -11.91 -3.07
C ILE A 204 -12.44 -12.08 -3.98
N SER A 205 -13.62 -11.88 -3.39
CA SER A 205 -14.92 -12.00 -4.03
C SER A 205 -15.28 -10.78 -4.87
N SER A 206 -14.78 -9.60 -4.49
CA SER A 206 -15.10 -8.35 -5.16
C SER A 206 -14.08 -7.26 -4.89
N TYR A 207 -14.02 -6.31 -5.81
CA TYR A 207 -13.17 -5.13 -5.73
C TYR A 207 -13.98 -3.88 -6.07
N LYS A 208 -13.75 -2.80 -5.33
CA LYS A 208 -14.41 -1.53 -5.55
C LYS A 208 -13.47 -0.37 -5.24
N THR A 209 -13.33 0.54 -6.19
CA THR A 209 -12.74 1.85 -5.94
C THR A 209 -13.78 2.74 -5.28
N HIS A 210 -13.41 3.38 -4.18
CA HIS A 210 -14.26 4.35 -3.51
C HIS A 210 -14.49 5.56 -4.39
N ASP A 211 -15.70 6.11 -4.36
CA ASP A 211 -15.97 7.40 -4.98
C ASP A 211 -15.21 8.50 -4.22
N ARG A 212 -14.91 9.60 -4.92
CA ARG A 212 -14.29 10.76 -4.28
C ARG A 212 -15.18 11.25 -3.13
N CYS A 213 -14.60 11.29 -1.93
CA CYS A 213 -15.27 11.76 -0.73
C CYS A 213 -14.71 13.13 -0.34
N PRO A 214 -15.54 14.15 -0.06
CA PRO A 214 -15.05 15.45 0.40
C PRO A 214 -14.21 15.39 1.69
N SER A 215 -14.43 14.37 2.53
CA SER A 215 -13.65 14.17 3.76
C SER A 215 -12.28 13.53 3.51
N ASN A 216 -12.01 13.03 2.29
CA ASN A 216 -10.71 12.53 1.89
C ASN A 216 -9.94 13.66 1.19
N SER A 217 -8.96 14.25 1.88
CA SER A 217 -8.12 15.33 1.33
C SER A 217 -7.03 14.82 0.37
N SER A 218 -6.83 13.50 0.27
CA SER A 218 -5.84 12.89 -0.60
C SER A 218 -6.18 13.02 -2.10
N SER A 219 -5.15 13.11 -2.94
CA SER A 219 -5.27 12.91 -4.40
C SER A 219 -5.60 11.46 -4.78
N HIS A 220 -5.51 10.53 -3.83
CA HIS A 220 -5.83 9.12 -4.03
C HIS A 220 -7.18 8.75 -3.43
N VAL A 221 -7.92 7.86 -4.10
CA VAL A 221 -9.11 7.21 -3.56
C VAL A 221 -8.81 5.75 -3.18
N PRO A 222 -9.34 5.26 -2.04
CA PRO A 222 -9.08 3.88 -1.61
C PRO A 222 -9.63 2.83 -2.58
N VAL A 223 -8.90 1.73 -2.70
CA VAL A 223 -9.36 0.48 -3.31
C VAL A 223 -9.75 -0.48 -2.18
N LYS A 224 -10.95 -1.05 -2.27
CA LYS A 224 -11.48 -2.00 -1.30
C LYS A 224 -11.71 -3.35 -1.93
N SER A 225 -11.26 -4.40 -1.25
CA SER A 225 -11.62 -5.79 -1.54
C SER A 225 -12.59 -6.35 -0.49
N LYS A 226 -13.31 -7.40 -0.84
CA LYS A 226 -13.96 -8.30 0.13
C LYS A 226 -13.44 -9.71 -0.10
N SER A 227 -12.99 -10.39 0.94
CA SER A 227 -12.75 -11.83 0.85
C SER A 227 -14.07 -12.62 0.84
N MET A 228 -14.05 -13.84 0.28
CA MET A 228 -15.13 -14.83 0.42
C MET A 228 -15.21 -15.36 1.85
#